data_AF-A0A6C1SU95-F1
#
_entry.id   AF-A0A6C1SU95-F1
#
_cell.length_a   1.000
_cell.length_b   1.000
_cell.length_c   1.000
_cell.angle_alpha   90.00
_cell.angle_beta   90.00
_cell.angle_gamma   90.00
#
_symmetry.space_group_name_H-M   'P 1'
#
loop_
_entity.id
_entity.type
_entity.pdbx_description
1 polymer ?
#
loop_
_entity_poly.entity_id
_entity_poly.type
_entity_poly.pdbx_seq_one_letter_code
_entity_poly.pdbx_strand_id
1 'polypeptide(L)'
;MVLKGTCAGTYCDGAWSTNPPINFLLEESALKKKISQLWIVKIWPMIRAELPKTHLQRKDRKGELWQNSLVEHEVGEIERVNRWLKDGTIAGGGKYRHITIRRMPMTLNLEPGAGFVNSESFIREMMAYGYSSARALYQPVRRDVRAAA
;
A
#
# COMPACT_ATOMS: atom_id res chain seq x y z
N MET A 1 -20.72 18.26 -13.38
CA MET A 1 -19.59 19.11 -13.80
C MET A 1 -18.31 18.32 -13.61
N VAL A 2 -17.69 17.80 -14.68
CA VAL A 2 -16.43 17.04 -14.59
C VAL A 2 -15.30 18.05 -14.63
N LEU A 3 -14.52 18.15 -13.55
CA LEU A 3 -13.32 18.99 -13.52
C LEU A 3 -12.32 18.44 -14.53
N LYS A 4 -11.96 19.24 -15.54
CA LYS A 4 -10.86 18.92 -16.47
C LYS A 4 -9.56 18.84 -15.65
N GLY A 5 -8.97 17.66 -15.56
CA GLY A 5 -7.62 17.49 -15.01
C GLY A 5 -6.60 18.29 -15.83
N THR A 6 -5.46 18.62 -15.21
CA THR A 6 -4.37 19.43 -15.80
C THR A 6 -3.62 18.74 -16.95
N CYS A 7 -4.00 17.52 -17.31
CA CYS A 7 -3.33 16.71 -18.30
C CYS A 7 -4.28 16.49 -19.50
N ALA A 8 -3.79 16.64 -20.73
CA ALA A 8 -4.58 16.40 -21.95
C ALA A 8 -4.59 14.92 -22.32
N GLY A 9 -5.77 14.28 -22.39
CA GLY A 9 -5.92 12.88 -22.81
C GLY A 9 -7.14 12.15 -22.24
N THR A 10 -7.29 10.88 -22.61
CA THR A 10 -8.22 9.93 -21.97
C THR A 10 -7.47 9.17 -20.89
N TYR A 11 -7.90 9.30 -19.64
CA TYR A 11 -7.23 8.69 -18.50
C TYR A 11 -8.03 7.48 -17.99
N CYS A 12 -7.30 6.41 -17.64
CA CYS A 12 -7.80 5.36 -16.76
C CYS A 12 -7.45 5.73 -15.30
N ASP A 13 -7.96 4.96 -14.33
CA ASP A 13 -7.61 5.19 -12.93
C ASP A 13 -6.10 4.99 -12.66
N GLY A 14 -5.67 5.45 -11.47
CA GLY A 14 -4.27 5.36 -11.04
C GLY A 14 -3.75 3.94 -10.79
N ALA A 15 -4.60 2.91 -10.79
CA ALA A 15 -4.14 1.53 -10.63
C ALA A 15 -3.33 1.04 -11.85
N TRP A 16 -3.45 1.71 -12.99
CA TRP A 16 -2.69 1.43 -14.21
C TRP A 16 -1.35 2.15 -14.29
N SER A 17 -1.07 3.08 -13.37
CA SER A 17 0.14 3.89 -13.37
C SER A 17 0.87 3.81 -12.03
N THR A 18 0.33 4.46 -11.01
CA THR A 18 1.01 4.71 -9.74
C THR A 18 0.09 4.40 -8.56
N ASN A 19 0.02 3.12 -8.18
CA ASN A 19 -0.75 2.68 -7.02
C ASN A 19 0.01 1.58 -6.23
N PRO A 20 0.50 1.87 -5.02
CA PRO A 20 0.41 3.15 -4.30
C PRO A 20 1.41 4.21 -4.83
N PRO A 21 1.09 5.51 -4.75
CA PRO A 21 1.98 6.60 -5.19
C PRO A 21 3.05 6.92 -4.13
N ILE A 22 3.88 5.94 -3.75
CA ILE A 22 4.78 6.06 -2.59
C ILE A 22 5.84 7.13 -2.81
N ASN A 23 6.54 7.12 -3.96
CA ASN A 23 7.55 8.13 -4.27
C ASN A 23 6.99 9.56 -4.16
N PHE A 24 5.81 9.82 -4.74
CA PHE A 24 5.14 11.11 -4.63
C PHE A 24 4.87 11.50 -3.15
N LEU A 25 4.34 10.56 -2.34
CA LEU A 25 4.07 10.79 -0.92
C LEU A 25 5.35 11.11 -0.11
N LEU A 26 6.48 10.51 -0.47
CA LEU A 26 7.75 10.73 0.22
C LEU A 26 8.45 12.03 -0.21
N GLU A 27 8.22 12.49 -1.43
CA GLU A 27 8.78 13.73 -1.95
C GLU A 27 7.93 14.96 -1.66
N GLU A 28 6.64 14.79 -1.35
CA GLU A 28 5.72 15.87 -1.00
C GLU A 28 6.30 16.73 0.13
N SER A 29 6.47 18.02 -0.15
CA SER A 29 7.25 18.96 0.65
C SER A 29 6.80 19.03 2.12
N ALA A 30 5.48 18.95 2.35
CA ALA A 30 4.87 18.96 3.67
C ALA A 30 5.18 17.69 4.50
N LEU A 31 5.47 16.57 3.84
CA LEU A 31 5.63 15.24 4.43
C LEU A 31 7.08 14.73 4.39
N LYS A 32 7.92 15.28 3.50
CA LYS A 32 9.29 14.85 3.17
C LYS A 32 10.22 14.65 4.36
N LYS A 33 9.95 15.24 5.53
CA LYS A 33 10.75 15.05 6.75
C LYS A 33 10.00 14.38 7.91
N LYS A 34 8.71 14.09 7.75
CA LYS A 34 7.84 13.61 8.84
C LYS A 34 7.52 12.11 8.76
N ILE A 35 7.56 11.52 7.56
CA ILE A 35 7.23 10.11 7.40
C ILE A 35 8.40 9.25 7.86
N SER A 36 8.26 8.59 8.99
CA SER A 36 9.18 7.56 9.52
C SER A 36 8.65 6.14 9.36
N GLN A 37 7.35 5.98 9.09
CA GLN A 37 6.70 4.70 8.88
C GLN A 37 5.71 4.78 7.72
N LEU A 38 5.64 3.72 6.93
CA LEU A 38 4.65 3.55 5.87
C LEU A 38 3.86 2.27 6.13
N TRP A 39 2.54 2.38 6.19
CA TRP A 39 1.63 1.26 6.34
C TRP A 39 1.00 0.94 4.99
N ILE A 40 1.22 -0.27 4.50
CA ILE A 40 0.75 -0.74 3.19
C ILE A 40 -0.39 -1.70 3.42
N VAL A 41 -1.59 -1.30 3.00
CA VAL A 41 -2.77 -2.16 2.99
C VAL A 41 -2.79 -2.96 1.70
N LYS A 42 -2.64 -4.27 1.81
CA LYS A 42 -2.66 -5.17 0.65
C LYS A 42 -4.01 -5.84 0.53
N ILE A 43 -4.75 -5.50 -0.52
CA ILE A 43 -6.07 -6.09 -0.81
C ILE A 43 -5.98 -7.33 -1.71
N TRP A 44 -4.92 -7.44 -2.52
CA TRP A 44 -4.75 -8.55 -3.47
C TRP A 44 -3.89 -9.68 -2.87
N PRO A 45 -4.31 -10.95 -2.98
CA PRO A 45 -3.53 -12.06 -2.46
C PRO A 45 -2.24 -12.27 -3.27
N MET A 46 -1.11 -12.43 -2.57
CA MET A 46 0.16 -12.72 -3.22
C MET A 46 0.25 -14.16 -3.73
N ILE A 47 -0.38 -15.09 -3.01
CA ILE A 47 -0.35 -16.52 -3.28
C ILE A 47 -1.79 -17.02 -3.41
N ARG A 48 -2.01 -17.99 -4.30
CA ARG A 48 -3.24 -18.77 -4.37
C ARG A 48 -2.89 -20.24 -4.11
N ALA A 49 -3.75 -20.94 -3.37
CA ALA A 49 -3.58 -22.38 -3.13
C ALA A 49 -3.80 -23.20 -4.41
N GLU A 50 -4.71 -22.75 -5.27
CA GLU A 50 -5.09 -23.46 -6.49
C GLU A 50 -4.74 -22.69 -7.76
N LEU A 51 -4.43 -23.45 -8.82
CA LEU A 51 -4.20 -22.91 -10.16
C LEU A 51 -5.53 -22.43 -10.79
N PRO A 52 -5.58 -21.22 -11.38
CA PRO A 52 -6.74 -20.73 -12.12
C PRO A 52 -7.16 -21.65 -13.28
N LYS A 53 -8.39 -22.18 -13.23
CA LYS A 53 -8.94 -23.12 -14.22
C LYS A 53 -9.79 -22.41 -15.29
N THR A 54 -10.41 -21.28 -14.96
CA THR A 54 -11.26 -20.53 -15.89
C THR A 54 -10.58 -19.27 -16.43
N HIS A 55 -11.08 -18.75 -17.56
CA HIS A 55 -10.61 -17.48 -18.12
C HIS A 55 -10.75 -16.32 -17.12
N LEU A 56 -11.89 -16.24 -16.42
CA LEU A 56 -12.14 -15.20 -15.41
C LEU A 56 -11.12 -15.28 -14.27
N GLN A 57 -10.88 -16.48 -13.74
CA GLN A 57 -9.87 -16.68 -12.68
C GLN A 57 -8.45 -16.29 -13.15
N ARG A 58 -8.11 -16.56 -14.43
CA ARG A 58 -6.81 -16.15 -15.00
C ARG A 58 -6.70 -14.63 -15.16
N LYS A 59 -7.78 -13.96 -15.58
CA LYS A 59 -7.85 -12.50 -15.68
C LYS A 59 -7.65 -11.87 -14.30
N ASP A 60 -8.34 -12.35 -13.28
CA ASP A 60 -8.18 -11.87 -11.90
C ASP A 60 -6.75 -12.13 -11.40
N ARG A 61 -6.21 -13.33 -11.63
CA ARG A 61 -4.85 -13.65 -11.20
C ARG A 61 -3.80 -12.75 -11.88
N LYS A 62 -3.98 -12.41 -13.16
CA LYS A 62 -3.13 -11.44 -13.85
C LYS A 62 -3.21 -10.07 -13.17
N GLY A 63 -4.41 -9.61 -12.82
CA GLY A 63 -4.62 -8.35 -12.09
C GLY A 63 -3.93 -8.34 -10.73
N GLU A 64 -4.09 -9.40 -9.94
CA GLU A 64 -3.41 -9.58 -8.65
C GLU A 64 -1.89 -9.50 -8.76
N LEU A 65 -1.30 -10.24 -9.70
CA LEU A 65 0.15 -10.28 -9.90
C LEU A 65 0.69 -8.92 -10.35
N TRP A 66 -0.01 -8.27 -11.29
CA TRP A 66 0.36 -6.94 -11.77
C TRP A 66 0.36 -5.91 -10.63
N GLN A 67 -0.74 -5.82 -9.87
CA GLN A 67 -0.85 -4.86 -8.77
C GLN A 67 0.17 -5.14 -7.65
N ASN A 68 0.38 -6.41 -7.30
CA ASN A 68 1.40 -6.77 -6.32
C ASN A 68 2.82 -6.43 -6.79
N SER A 69 3.12 -6.62 -8.08
CA SER A 69 4.45 -6.27 -8.64
C SER A 69 4.75 -4.79 -8.54
N LEU A 70 3.76 -3.92 -8.77
CA LEU A 70 3.93 -2.47 -8.64
C LEU A 70 4.26 -2.08 -7.19
N VAL A 71 3.51 -2.63 -6.22
CA VAL A 71 3.72 -2.39 -4.79
C VAL A 71 5.11 -2.87 -4.35
N GLU A 72 5.48 -4.11 -4.70
CA GLU A 72 6.77 -4.66 -4.26
C GLU A 72 7.97 -3.99 -4.91
N HIS A 73 7.83 -3.45 -6.13
CA HIS A 73 8.87 -2.63 -6.75
C HIS A 73 9.14 -1.37 -5.92
N GLU A 74 8.10 -0.58 -5.62
CA GLU A 74 8.24 0.65 -4.81
C GLU A 74 8.78 0.35 -3.41
N VAL A 75 8.32 -0.73 -2.77
CA VAL A 75 8.82 -1.14 -1.45
C VAL A 75 10.28 -1.58 -1.52
N GLY A 76 10.66 -2.31 -2.57
CA GLY A 76 12.04 -2.75 -2.79
C GLY A 76 13.02 -1.58 -2.90
N GLU A 77 12.62 -0.48 -3.51
CA GLU A 77 13.42 0.75 -3.57
C GLU A 77 13.64 1.37 -2.18
N ILE A 78 12.59 1.45 -1.35
CA ILE A 78 12.71 1.96 0.03
C ILE A 78 13.58 1.05 0.88
N GLU A 79 13.37 -0.26 0.79
CA GLU A 79 14.16 -1.25 1.52
C GLU A 79 15.64 -1.22 1.09
N ARG A 80 15.92 -0.95 -0.19
CA ARG A 80 17.29 -0.74 -0.69
C ARG A 80 17.94 0.50 -0.07
N VAL A 81 17.26 1.64 -0.10
CA VAL A 81 17.76 2.87 0.53
C VAL A 81 17.95 2.70 2.04
N ASN A 82 17.03 1.99 2.71
CA ASN A 82 17.17 1.66 4.13
C ASN A 82 18.42 0.83 4.42
N ARG A 83 18.79 -0.12 3.54
CA ARG A 83 20.04 -0.89 3.68
C ARG A 83 21.26 0.00 3.53
N TRP A 84 21.30 0.86 2.51
CA TRP A 84 22.40 1.81 2.29
C TRP A 84 22.59 2.82 3.43
N LEU A 85 21.50 3.21 4.10
CA LEU A 85 21.58 4.04 5.30
C LEU A 85 22.13 3.26 6.50
N LYS A 86 21.76 1.98 6.61
CA LYS A 86 22.16 1.12 7.72
C LYS A 86 23.64 0.74 7.65
N ASP A 87 24.16 0.48 6.45
CA ASP A 87 25.55 0.09 6.23
C ASP A 87 26.52 1.27 6.04
N GLY A 88 25.99 2.50 5.97
CA GLY A 88 26.79 3.71 5.81
C GLY A 88 27.18 4.06 4.37
N THR A 89 26.64 3.34 3.37
CA THR A 89 26.83 3.67 1.94
C THR A 89 26.35 5.09 1.62
N ILE A 90 25.30 5.57 2.30
CA ILE A 90 24.82 6.95 2.21
C ILE A 90 24.60 7.56 3.59
N ALA A 91 24.81 8.88 3.71
CA ALA A 91 24.57 9.61 4.94
C ALA A 91 23.07 9.79 5.22
N GLY A 92 22.68 9.58 6.49
CA GLY A 92 21.35 9.91 6.99
C GLY A 92 21.20 11.41 7.31
N GLY A 93 19.97 11.84 7.62
CA GLY A 93 19.66 13.20 8.11
C GLY A 93 19.47 14.26 7.02
N GLY A 94 19.79 13.94 5.76
CA GLY A 94 19.56 14.80 4.59
C GLY A 94 18.29 14.43 3.81
N LYS A 95 18.42 14.24 2.49
CA LYS A 95 17.32 13.77 1.61
C LYS A 95 16.83 12.37 2.00
N TYR A 96 17.74 11.51 2.43
CA TYR A 96 17.45 10.11 2.76
C TYR A 96 17.34 9.89 4.26
N ARG A 97 16.41 9.03 4.65
CA ARG A 97 16.15 8.62 6.02
C ARG A 97 15.57 7.21 6.04
N HIS A 98 15.69 6.55 7.18
CA HIS A 98 15.12 5.23 7.36
C HIS A 98 13.59 5.32 7.43
N ILE A 99 12.89 4.47 6.67
CA ILE A 99 11.43 4.36 6.68
C ILE A 99 11.04 2.93 7.04
N THR A 100 10.33 2.74 8.15
CA THR A 100 9.82 1.42 8.52
C THR A 100 8.59 1.08 7.67
N ILE A 101 8.67 -0.01 6.92
CA ILE A 101 7.52 -0.55 6.18
C ILE A 101 6.72 -1.50 7.08
N ARG A 102 5.42 -1.25 7.22
CA ARG A 102 4.44 -2.13 7.87
C ARG A 102 3.47 -2.62 6.80
N ARG A 103 3.10 -3.90 6.84
CA ARG A 103 2.17 -4.51 5.89
C ARG A 103 0.91 -4.96 6.64
N MET A 104 -0.25 -4.60 6.11
CA MET A 104 -1.56 -5.06 6.57
C MET A 104 -2.16 -6.00 5.50
N PRO A 105 -2.06 -7.32 5.67
CA PRO A 105 -2.57 -8.25 4.67
C PRO A 105 -4.09 -8.38 4.72
N MET A 106 -4.71 -8.53 3.55
CA MET A 106 -6.04 -9.13 3.43
C MET A 106 -5.94 -10.64 3.67
N THR A 107 -6.69 -11.14 4.64
CA THR A 107 -6.73 -12.56 5.03
C THR A 107 -7.98 -13.27 4.55
N LEU A 108 -9.00 -12.52 4.11
CA LEU A 108 -10.20 -13.07 3.52
C LEU A 108 -9.88 -13.67 2.14
N ASN A 109 -10.40 -14.86 1.89
CA ASN A 109 -10.40 -15.48 0.58
C ASN A 109 -11.70 -15.09 -0.13
N LEU A 110 -11.65 -14.00 -0.91
CA LEU A 110 -12.81 -13.51 -1.66
C LEU A 110 -12.96 -14.23 -3.00
N GLU A 111 -14.20 -14.41 -3.44
CA GLU A 111 -14.50 -15.01 -4.73
C GLU A 111 -13.97 -14.17 -5.91
N PRO A 112 -13.66 -14.80 -7.07
CA PRO A 112 -13.32 -14.08 -8.29
C PRO A 112 -14.33 -12.97 -8.62
N GLY A 113 -13.83 -11.79 -9.00
CA GLY A 113 -14.66 -10.62 -9.28
C GLY A 113 -15.17 -9.83 -8.07
N ALA A 114 -14.87 -10.23 -6.82
CA ALA A 114 -15.32 -9.51 -5.62
C ALA A 114 -14.93 -8.02 -5.59
N GLY A 115 -13.87 -7.62 -6.29
CA GLY A 115 -13.46 -6.21 -6.44
C GLY A 115 -14.46 -5.31 -7.18
N PHE A 116 -15.47 -5.89 -7.85
CA PHE A 116 -16.54 -5.16 -8.53
C PHE A 116 -17.87 -5.20 -7.78
N VAL A 117 -17.95 -5.92 -6.65
CA VAL A 117 -19.17 -5.99 -5.83
C VAL A 117 -19.32 -4.69 -5.07
N ASN A 118 -20.42 -3.97 -5.33
CA ASN A 118 -20.69 -2.65 -4.78
C ASN A 118 -22.01 -2.60 -3.98
N SER A 119 -22.52 -3.76 -3.55
CA SER A 119 -23.69 -3.80 -2.68
C SER A 119 -23.37 -3.17 -1.32
N GLU A 120 -24.37 -2.53 -0.71
CA GLU A 120 -24.21 -1.88 0.58
C GLU A 120 -23.73 -2.85 1.67
N SER A 121 -24.29 -4.06 1.69
CA SER A 121 -23.92 -5.10 2.66
C SER A 121 -22.46 -5.50 2.54
N PHE A 122 -21.97 -5.72 1.33
CA PHE A 122 -20.57 -6.09 1.08
C PHE A 122 -19.61 -4.98 1.48
N ILE A 123 -19.94 -3.72 1.13
CA ILE A 123 -19.11 -2.57 1.51
C ILE A 123 -19.04 -2.44 3.04
N ARG A 124 -20.17 -2.61 3.75
CA ARG A 124 -20.20 -2.58 5.22
C ARG A 124 -19.36 -3.69 5.84
N GLU A 125 -19.43 -4.90 5.29
CA GLU A 125 -18.61 -6.04 5.72
C GLU A 125 -17.11 -5.75 5.54
N MET A 126 -16.70 -5.25 4.37
CA MET A 126 -15.30 -4.92 4.09
C MET A 126 -14.78 -3.77 4.96
N MET A 127 -15.60 -2.77 5.26
CA MET A 127 -15.26 -1.72 6.22
C MET A 127 -15.05 -2.29 7.64
N ALA A 128 -15.97 -3.15 8.10
CA ALA A 128 -15.86 -3.79 9.42
C ALA A 128 -14.60 -4.67 9.53
N TYR A 129 -14.28 -5.42 8.48
CA TYR A 129 -13.03 -6.18 8.38
C TYR A 129 -11.80 -5.25 8.46
N GLY A 130 -11.81 -4.15 7.72
CA GLY A 130 -10.73 -3.16 7.73
C GLY A 130 -10.48 -2.58 9.12
N TYR A 131 -11.53 -2.17 9.83
CA TYR A 131 -11.43 -1.65 11.19
C TYR A 131 -10.88 -2.68 12.17
N SER A 132 -11.34 -3.93 12.07
CA SER A 132 -10.89 -5.02 12.95
C SER A 132 -9.42 -5.36 12.72
N SER A 133 -9.01 -5.43 11.45
CA SER A 133 -7.62 -5.67 11.04
C SER A 133 -6.69 -4.55 11.50
N ALA A 134 -7.11 -3.29 11.34
CA ALA A 134 -6.36 -2.13 11.81
C ALA A 134 -6.18 -2.17 13.33
N ARG A 135 -7.25 -2.47 14.08
CA ARG A 135 -7.20 -2.56 15.55
C ARG A 135 -6.27 -3.66 16.04
N ALA A 136 -6.24 -4.81 15.37
CA ALA A 136 -5.38 -5.93 15.74
C ALA A 136 -3.89 -5.64 15.52
N LEU A 137 -3.56 -4.89 14.46
CA LEU A 137 -2.17 -4.54 14.11
C LEU A 137 -1.67 -3.26 14.79
N TYR A 138 -2.57 -2.32 15.08
CA TYR A 138 -2.23 -1.07 15.74
C TYR A 138 -2.03 -1.31 17.24
N GLN A 139 -0.77 -1.42 17.64
CA GLN A 139 -0.38 -1.24 19.03
C GLN A 139 -0.19 0.26 19.27
N PRO A 140 -0.92 0.90 20.20
CA PRO A 140 -0.66 2.29 20.51
C PRO A 140 0.79 2.41 20.98
N VAL A 141 1.56 3.28 20.30
CA VAL A 141 2.87 3.68 20.79
C VAL A 141 2.63 4.32 22.15
N ARG A 142 3.06 3.66 23.23
CA ARG A 142 3.16 4.33 24.53
C ARG A 142 4.10 5.51 24.30
N ARG A 143 3.53 6.72 24.26
CA ARG A 143 4.35 7.91 24.47
C ARG A 143 4.80 7.80 25.91
N ASP A 144 6.04 7.36 26.12
CA ASP A 144 6.70 7.59 27.40
C ASP A 144 6.86 9.10 27.54
N VAL A 145 5.83 9.73 28.09
CA VAL A 145 5.90 11.08 28.62
C VAL A 145 6.62 10.95 29.97
N ARG A 146 7.94 10.74 29.91
CA ARG A 146 8.86 11.14 30.97
C ARG A 146 9.64 12.32 30.41
N ALA A 147 9.10 13.52 30.61
CA ALA A 147 9.55 14.41 31.67
C ALA A 147 11.03 14.77 31.48
N ALA A 148 11.30 15.69 30.56
CA ALA A 148 12.42 16.61 30.69
C ALA A 148 11.87 17.81 31.47
N ALA A 149 12.04 17.75 32.79
CA ALA A 149 12.01 18.89 33.70
C ALA A 149 13.46 19.16 34.10
#